data_AF-A0A5N5Z5L7-F1
#
_entry.id   AF-A0A5N5Z5L7-F1
#
_cell.length_a   1.000
_cell.length_b   1.000
_cell.length_c   1.000
_cell.angle_alpha   90.00
_cell.angle_beta   90.00
_cell.angle_gamma   90.00
#
_symmetry.space_group_name_H-M   'P 1'
#
loop_
_entity.id
_entity.type
_entity.pdbx_description
1 polymer ?
#
loop_
_entity_poly.entity_id
_entity_poly.type
_entity_poly.pdbx_seq_one_letter_code
_entity_poly.pdbx_strand_id
1 'polypeptide(L)'
;MRKRITVMSFVFIMVISLRVKAQNNDYKLENQFMDCVCSVFDDNGAELKKRIKNAEKKLIKAEVLANTSGKSYIALFKNIRTAIDGRVANFGISDYVIQSLMSSENAKKYNACMGRMMQDADYKDSKINKFIILSTTSGSNPKITDLTSKMLEIFEAKDFNHDFYKYLTFSLIDKYNMANKK
;
A
#
# COMPACT_ATOMS: atom_id res chain seq x y z
N MET A 1 -2.72 -11.39 63.39
CA MET A 1 -2.82 -10.79 62.03
C MET A 1 -1.52 -10.11 61.65
N ARG A 2 -0.77 -10.61 60.65
CA ARG A 2 0.12 -9.78 59.82
C ARG A 2 0.46 -10.52 58.53
N LYS A 3 0.02 -9.94 57.41
CA LYS A 3 0.13 -10.45 56.05
C LYS A 3 1.58 -10.33 55.56
N ARG A 4 2.11 -11.42 54.98
CA ARG A 4 3.32 -11.43 54.14
C ARG A 4 2.92 -11.85 52.73
N ILE A 5 2.62 -10.91 51.84
CA ILE A 5 2.55 -11.15 50.39
C ILE A 5 3.04 -9.85 49.71
N THR A 6 3.55 -9.98 48.49
CA THR A 6 3.84 -8.94 47.48
C THR A 6 5.20 -8.23 47.54
N VAL A 7 6.27 -8.95 47.21
CA VAL A 7 7.51 -8.35 46.65
C VAL A 7 8.01 -9.15 45.44
N MET A 8 7.10 -9.61 44.56
CA MET A 8 7.49 -10.40 43.39
C MET A 8 6.64 -10.13 42.14
N SER A 9 6.21 -8.87 41.95
CA SER A 9 5.42 -8.47 40.77
C SER A 9 5.90 -7.20 40.05
N PHE A 10 7.03 -6.61 40.47
CA PHE A 10 7.54 -5.37 39.85
C PHE A 10 8.59 -5.59 38.74
N VAL A 11 9.18 -6.78 38.62
CA VAL A 11 10.25 -7.02 37.62
C VAL A 11 9.68 -7.36 36.23
N PHE A 12 8.47 -7.91 36.13
CA PHE A 12 7.91 -8.33 34.84
C PHE A 12 7.37 -7.17 33.99
N ILE A 13 7.03 -6.03 34.61
CA ILE A 13 6.49 -4.86 33.89
C ILE A 13 7.61 -4.05 33.21
N MET A 14 8.85 -4.12 33.73
CA MET A 14 9.98 -3.34 33.18
C MET A 14 10.59 -3.95 31.91
N VAL A 15 10.39 -5.24 31.65
CA VAL A 15 10.93 -5.93 30.46
C VAL A 15 10.05 -5.70 29.22
N ILE A 16 8.77 -5.35 29.38
CA ILE A 16 7.86 -5.07 28.26
C ILE A 16 8.09 -3.67 27.68
N SER A 17 8.69 -2.75 28.44
CA SER A 17 8.93 -1.36 28.03
C SER A 17 10.09 -1.17 27.03
N LEU A 18 10.94 -2.18 26.84
CA LEU A 18 12.15 -2.08 26.01
C LEU A 18 11.97 -2.57 24.56
N ARG A 19 10.76 -2.93 24.13
CA ARG A 19 10.48 -3.36 22.74
C ARG A 19 10.01 -2.23 21.81
N VAL A 20 9.97 -0.98 22.28
CA VAL A 20 9.50 0.16 21.46
C VAL A 20 10.68 1.09 21.19
N LYS A 21 11.35 0.87 20.05
CA LYS A 21 12.12 1.84 19.21
C LYS A 21 13.22 1.13 18.40
N ALA A 22 12.79 0.20 17.56
CA ALA A 22 13.38 0.03 16.24
C ALA A 22 12.24 0.25 15.25
N GLN A 23 11.67 1.46 15.22
CA GLN A 23 10.85 1.86 14.09
C GLN A 23 11.83 2.03 12.93
N ASN A 24 12.03 0.95 12.19
CA ASN A 24 12.81 0.96 10.96
C ASN A 24 12.22 2.08 10.10
N ASN A 25 13.06 3.06 9.76
CA ASN A 25 12.72 4.15 8.86
C ASN A 25 12.54 3.66 7.40
N ASP A 26 12.54 2.33 7.20
CA ASP A 26 12.46 1.60 5.93
C ASP A 26 11.30 2.03 5.02
N TYR A 27 10.26 2.65 5.57
CA TYR A 27 9.07 3.07 4.83
C TYR A 27 8.75 4.56 4.95
N LYS A 28 9.74 5.42 5.24
CA LYS A 28 9.55 6.87 5.39
C LYS A 28 8.85 7.50 4.18
N LEU A 29 9.35 7.20 2.97
CA LEU A 29 8.80 7.77 1.74
C LEU A 29 7.44 7.18 1.41
N GLU A 30 7.18 5.91 1.73
CA GLU A 30 5.89 5.26 1.50
C GLU A 30 4.83 5.82 2.43
N ASN A 31 5.19 6.14 3.68
CA ASN A 31 4.33 6.88 4.59
C ASN A 31 4.04 8.28 4.04
N GLN A 32 5.06 9.03 3.60
CA GLN A 32 4.87 10.35 3.00
C GLN A 32 3.96 10.30 1.77
N PHE A 33 4.14 9.30 0.89
CA PHE A 33 3.26 9.09 -0.25
C PHE A 33 1.81 8.87 0.19
N MET A 34 1.59 7.95 1.13
CA MET A 34 0.25 7.64 1.62
C MET A 34 -0.37 8.85 2.32
N ASP A 35 0.40 9.64 3.05
CA ASP A 35 -0.06 10.89 3.66
C ASP A 35 -0.45 11.92 2.60
N CYS A 36 0.32 12.05 1.51
CA CYS A 36 -0.04 12.92 0.39
C CYS A 36 -1.40 12.52 -0.22
N VAL A 37 -1.61 11.23 -0.48
CA VAL A 37 -2.89 10.72 -1.00
C VAL A 37 -4.00 10.89 0.03
N CYS A 38 -3.78 10.55 1.30
CA CYS A 38 -4.81 10.65 2.34
C CYS A 38 -5.21 12.09 2.63
N SER A 39 -4.27 13.04 2.46
CA SER A 39 -4.52 14.46 2.77
C SER A 39 -5.52 15.12 1.83
N VAL A 40 -5.83 14.54 0.66
CA VAL A 40 -6.83 15.13 -0.25
C VAL A 40 -8.27 14.84 0.18
N PHE A 41 -8.47 14.08 1.26
CA PHE A 41 -9.79 13.75 1.78
C PHE A 41 -10.03 14.44 3.12
N ASP A 42 -11.28 14.86 3.36
CA ASP A 42 -11.68 15.52 4.62
C ASP A 42 -11.50 14.61 5.85
N ASP A 43 -11.63 13.30 5.64
CA ASP A 43 -11.46 12.29 6.68
C ASP A 43 -9.99 11.84 6.87
N ASN A 44 -9.04 12.57 6.25
CA ASN A 44 -7.63 12.22 6.21
C ASN A 44 -7.38 10.77 5.75
N GLY A 45 -8.16 10.30 4.79
CA GLY A 45 -8.00 9.01 4.12
C GLY A 45 -8.49 7.81 4.94
N ALA A 46 -9.30 8.01 5.98
CA ALA A 46 -9.84 6.92 6.79
C ALA A 46 -10.67 5.94 5.92
N GLU A 47 -11.53 6.45 5.05
CA GLU A 47 -12.33 5.65 4.12
C GLU A 47 -11.45 4.99 3.04
N LEU A 48 -10.40 5.66 2.55
CA LEU A 48 -9.43 5.04 1.64
C LEU A 48 -8.76 3.81 2.28
N LYS A 49 -8.27 3.94 3.51
CA LYS A 49 -7.64 2.83 4.26
C LYS A 49 -8.63 1.69 4.48
N LYS A 50 -9.90 2.00 4.75
CA LYS A 50 -10.97 0.99 4.84
C LYS A 50 -11.21 0.27 3.52
N ARG A 51 -11.21 0.98 2.39
CA ARG A 51 -11.32 0.39 1.04
C ARG A 51 -10.16 -0.54 0.73
N ILE A 52 -8.93 -0.16 1.04
CA ILE A 52 -7.74 -1.02 0.91
C ILE A 52 -7.92 -2.33 1.70
N LYS A 53 -8.30 -2.23 2.99
CA LYS A 53 -8.56 -3.43 3.82
C LYS A 53 -9.69 -4.30 3.27
N ASN A 54 -10.74 -3.70 2.74
CA ASN A 54 -11.86 -4.43 2.15
C ASN A 54 -11.49 -5.10 0.82
N ALA A 55 -10.63 -4.48 0.00
CA ALA A 55 -10.11 -5.08 -1.23
C ALA A 55 -9.27 -6.33 -0.93
N GLU A 56 -8.39 -6.28 0.07
CA GLU A 56 -7.61 -7.45 0.53
C GLU A 56 -8.52 -8.61 0.95
N LYS A 57 -9.56 -8.33 1.75
CA LYS A 57 -10.56 -9.35 2.15
C LYS A 57 -11.32 -9.93 0.97
N LYS A 58 -11.67 -9.11 -0.03
CA LYS A 58 -12.35 -9.57 -1.25
C LYS A 58 -11.46 -10.52 -2.06
N LEU A 59 -10.18 -10.21 -2.20
CA LEU A 59 -9.24 -11.10 -2.89
C LEU A 59 -9.05 -12.44 -2.16
N ILE A 60 -9.02 -12.41 -0.83
CA ILE A 60 -8.96 -13.64 -0.02
C ILE A 60 -10.23 -14.47 -0.20
N LYS A 61 -11.40 -13.83 -0.12
CA LYS A 61 -12.68 -14.51 -0.32
C LYS A 61 -12.82 -15.10 -1.73
N ALA A 62 -12.24 -14.45 -2.74
CA ALA A 62 -12.21 -14.94 -4.12
C ALA A 62 -11.09 -15.96 -4.39
N GLU A 63 -10.33 -16.36 -3.36
CA GLU A 63 -9.18 -17.27 -3.46
C GLU A 63 -8.08 -16.79 -4.43
N VAL A 64 -8.07 -15.49 -4.73
CA VAL A 64 -7.06 -14.84 -5.57
C VAL A 64 -5.82 -14.52 -4.73
N LEU A 65 -6.01 -14.22 -3.45
CA LEU A 65 -4.95 -14.05 -2.48
C LEU A 65 -5.10 -15.11 -1.38
N ALA A 66 -4.09 -15.96 -1.15
CA ALA A 66 -4.24 -17.05 -0.18
C ALA A 66 -4.43 -16.56 1.27
N ASN A 67 -3.78 -15.45 1.65
CA ASN A 67 -3.90 -14.78 2.95
C ASN A 67 -3.26 -13.39 2.88
N THR A 68 -3.17 -12.69 4.01
CA THR A 68 -2.59 -11.32 4.09
C THR A 68 -1.06 -11.29 4.05
N SER A 69 -0.37 -12.42 3.84
CA SER A 69 1.09 -12.45 3.82
C SER A 69 1.64 -11.86 2.52
N GLY A 70 2.79 -11.19 2.60
CA GLY A 70 3.44 -10.69 1.40
C GLY A 70 3.84 -11.77 0.39
N LYS A 71 4.09 -13.02 0.83
CA LYS A 71 4.31 -14.14 -0.10
C LYS A 71 3.10 -14.40 -0.99
N SER A 72 1.88 -14.24 -0.45
CA SER A 72 0.65 -14.35 -1.24
C SER A 72 0.55 -13.25 -2.29
N TYR A 73 0.99 -12.02 -1.97
CA TYR A 73 1.06 -10.93 -2.96
C TYR A 73 2.10 -11.20 -4.06
N ILE A 74 3.29 -11.71 -3.70
CA ILE A 74 4.29 -12.11 -4.70
C ILE A 74 3.72 -13.20 -5.64
N ALA A 75 3.01 -14.19 -5.09
CA ALA A 75 2.37 -15.24 -5.88
C ALA A 75 1.27 -14.68 -6.80
N LEU A 76 0.49 -13.70 -6.32
CA LEU A 76 -0.50 -12.99 -7.11
C LEU A 76 0.16 -12.25 -8.28
N PHE A 77 1.23 -11.49 -8.05
CA PHE A 77 1.93 -10.74 -9.11
C PHE A 77 2.49 -11.64 -10.21
N LYS A 78 3.00 -12.83 -9.85
CA LYS A 78 3.49 -13.83 -10.80
C LYS A 78 2.38 -14.37 -11.71
N ASN A 79 1.15 -14.41 -11.23
CA ASN A 79 0.01 -15.00 -11.92
C ASN A 79 -1.13 -14.00 -12.16
N ILE A 80 -0.84 -12.69 -12.16
CA ILE A 80 -1.85 -11.65 -11.99
C ILE A 80 -2.97 -11.75 -13.02
N ARG A 81 -2.61 -12.01 -14.29
CA ARG A 81 -3.56 -12.09 -15.41
C ARG A 81 -4.60 -13.19 -15.18
N THR A 82 -4.15 -14.41 -14.89
CA THR A 82 -5.04 -15.56 -14.68
C THR A 82 -5.77 -15.48 -13.36
N ALA A 83 -5.18 -14.81 -12.36
CA ALA A 83 -5.74 -14.69 -11.03
C ALA A 83 -6.93 -13.71 -10.98
N ILE A 84 -6.93 -12.64 -11.80
CA ILE A 84 -7.97 -11.60 -11.73
C ILE A 84 -9.00 -11.66 -12.87
N ASP A 85 -8.72 -12.35 -13.97
CA ASP A 85 -9.62 -12.45 -15.13
C ASP A 85 -10.98 -13.04 -14.74
N GLY A 86 -12.02 -12.19 -14.75
CA GLY A 86 -13.39 -12.53 -14.38
C GLY A 86 -13.65 -12.89 -12.91
N ARG A 87 -12.61 -12.98 -12.06
CA ARG A 87 -12.73 -13.42 -10.65
C ARG A 87 -12.91 -12.29 -9.66
N VAL A 88 -12.53 -11.07 -10.02
CA VAL A 88 -12.48 -9.95 -9.07
C VAL A 88 -13.12 -8.72 -9.70
N ALA A 89 -14.14 -8.19 -9.03
CA ALA A 89 -14.74 -6.90 -9.40
C ALA A 89 -13.82 -5.72 -9.06
N ASN A 90 -14.04 -4.59 -9.73
CA ASN A 90 -13.37 -3.31 -9.41
C ASN A 90 -13.62 -2.93 -7.93
N PHE A 91 -12.57 -2.53 -7.22
CA PHE A 91 -12.61 -2.13 -5.81
C PHE A 91 -13.05 -0.68 -5.61
N GLY A 92 -13.00 0.12 -6.67
CA GLY A 92 -13.31 1.55 -6.67
C GLY A 92 -12.29 2.37 -5.88
N ILE A 93 -11.06 1.88 -5.74
CA ILE A 93 -9.97 2.61 -5.07
C ILE A 93 -9.42 3.66 -6.01
N SER A 94 -9.15 3.30 -7.27
CA SER A 94 -8.65 4.25 -8.28
C SER A 94 -9.66 5.38 -8.51
N ASP A 95 -10.93 5.04 -8.71
CA ASP A 95 -11.98 6.03 -8.93
C ASP A 95 -12.15 6.97 -7.74
N TYR A 96 -12.08 6.45 -6.52
CA TYR A 96 -12.20 7.24 -5.30
C TYR A 96 -11.07 8.29 -5.18
N VAL A 97 -9.83 7.91 -5.49
CA VAL A 97 -8.69 8.84 -5.49
C VAL A 97 -8.79 9.82 -6.64
N ILE A 98 -9.12 9.36 -7.85
CA ILE A 98 -9.24 10.23 -9.04
C ILE A 98 -10.31 11.29 -8.82
N GLN A 99 -11.49 10.91 -8.33
CA GLN A 99 -12.57 11.85 -8.05
C GLN A 99 -12.17 12.95 -7.07
N SER A 100 -11.42 12.60 -6.01
CA SER A 100 -10.89 13.61 -5.08
C SER A 100 -9.94 14.58 -5.76
N LEU A 101 -9.07 14.08 -6.65
CA LEU A 101 -8.08 14.87 -7.38
C LEU A 101 -8.67 15.71 -8.52
N MET A 102 -9.94 15.55 -8.88
CA MET A 102 -10.60 16.42 -9.87
C MET A 102 -10.82 17.85 -9.33
N SER A 103 -10.84 18.04 -8.01
CA SER A 103 -10.82 19.38 -7.41
C SER A 103 -9.46 20.03 -7.61
N SER A 104 -9.44 21.26 -8.15
CA SER A 104 -8.19 22.01 -8.37
C SER A 104 -7.42 22.29 -7.07
N GLU A 105 -8.12 22.43 -5.96
CA GLU A 105 -7.51 22.59 -4.62
C GLU A 105 -6.81 21.30 -4.19
N ASN A 106 -7.50 20.17 -4.27
CA ASN A 106 -6.95 18.86 -3.92
C ASN A 106 -5.78 18.47 -4.81
N ALA A 107 -5.87 18.74 -6.12
CA ALA A 107 -4.77 18.54 -7.06
C ALA A 107 -3.53 19.37 -6.67
N LYS A 108 -3.70 20.65 -6.31
CA LYS A 108 -2.60 21.51 -5.83
C LYS A 108 -2.01 20.97 -4.53
N LYS A 109 -2.84 20.58 -3.56
CA LYS A 109 -2.41 20.02 -2.27
C LYS A 109 -1.59 18.74 -2.48
N TYR A 110 -2.09 17.84 -3.31
CA TYR A 110 -1.40 16.60 -3.67
C TYR A 110 -0.06 16.88 -4.35
N ASN A 111 -0.05 17.73 -5.38
CA ASN A 111 1.16 18.06 -6.13
C ASN A 111 2.22 18.73 -5.25
N ALA A 112 1.82 19.65 -4.37
CA ALA A 112 2.74 20.27 -3.41
C ALA A 112 3.33 19.24 -2.43
N CYS A 113 2.52 18.30 -1.95
CA CYS A 113 2.98 17.24 -1.07
C CYS A 113 3.97 16.29 -1.77
N MET A 114 3.60 15.80 -2.96
CA MET A 114 4.46 14.94 -3.78
C MET A 114 5.76 15.64 -4.17
N GLY A 115 5.70 16.93 -4.51
CA GLY A 115 6.89 17.74 -4.82
C GLY A 115 7.89 17.79 -3.67
N ARG A 116 7.41 17.91 -2.41
CA ARG A 116 8.29 17.83 -1.23
C ARG A 116 8.88 16.45 -1.04
N MET A 117 8.10 15.39 -1.21
CA MET A 117 8.59 14.02 -1.13
C MET A 117 9.70 13.76 -2.17
N MET A 118 9.55 14.27 -3.38
CA MET A 118 10.54 14.12 -4.46
C MET A 118 11.84 14.90 -4.21
N GLN A 119 11.84 15.88 -3.31
CA GLN A 119 13.03 16.62 -2.89
C GLN A 119 13.81 15.94 -1.75
N ASP A 120 13.25 14.88 -1.15
CA ASP A 120 13.92 14.13 -0.11
C ASP A 120 15.19 13.46 -0.68
N ALA A 121 16.30 13.51 0.07
CA ALA A 121 17.58 12.98 -0.38
C ALA A 121 17.51 11.47 -0.69
N ASP A 122 16.65 10.74 0.04
CA ASP A 122 16.48 9.30 -0.12
C ASP A 122 15.59 8.95 -1.32
N TYR A 123 14.90 9.94 -1.92
CA TYR A 123 13.91 9.68 -2.98
C TYR A 123 14.55 9.04 -4.22
N LYS A 124 15.70 9.54 -4.67
CA LYS A 124 16.33 9.12 -5.94
C LYS A 124 16.57 7.61 -6.01
N ASP A 125 17.01 7.00 -4.93
CA ASP A 125 17.36 5.58 -4.89
C ASP A 125 16.21 4.70 -4.33
N SER A 126 15.09 5.31 -3.96
CA SER A 126 13.93 4.65 -3.35
C SER A 126 13.19 3.71 -4.30
N LYS A 127 12.48 2.72 -3.71
CA LYS A 127 11.53 1.86 -4.43
C LYS A 127 10.39 2.66 -5.05
N ILE A 128 9.97 3.75 -4.40
CA ILE A 128 8.94 4.65 -4.94
C ILE A 128 9.40 5.31 -6.23
N ASN A 129 10.61 5.87 -6.27
CA ASN A 129 11.11 6.49 -7.51
C ASN A 129 11.25 5.46 -8.64
N LYS A 130 11.78 4.27 -8.33
CA LYS A 130 11.85 3.15 -9.29
C LYS A 130 10.45 2.79 -9.84
N PHE A 131 9.45 2.70 -8.98
CA PHE A 131 8.07 2.45 -9.39
C PHE A 131 7.47 3.59 -10.20
N ILE A 132 7.70 4.86 -9.82
CA ILE A 132 7.20 6.02 -10.56
C ILE A 132 7.80 6.04 -11.97
N ILE A 133 9.11 5.85 -12.11
CA ILE A 133 9.80 5.74 -13.41
C ILE A 133 9.21 4.59 -14.22
N LEU A 134 9.01 3.42 -13.62
CA LEU A 134 8.35 2.30 -14.28
C LEU A 134 6.95 2.68 -14.78
N SER A 135 6.14 3.35 -13.95
CA SER A 135 4.77 3.72 -14.29
C SER A 135 4.68 4.77 -15.41
N THR A 136 5.66 5.66 -15.53
CA THR A 136 5.69 6.73 -16.56
C THR A 136 6.34 6.28 -17.86
N THR A 137 7.21 5.28 -17.83
CA THR A 137 7.96 4.79 -19.00
C THR A 137 7.33 3.55 -19.66
N SER A 138 6.36 2.89 -19.01
CA SER A 138 5.75 1.64 -19.52
C SER A 138 4.81 1.81 -20.73
N GLY A 139 4.73 3.01 -21.33
CA GLY A 139 3.83 3.31 -22.45
C GLY A 139 2.37 3.44 -22.01
N SER A 140 1.47 3.71 -22.95
CA SER A 140 0.06 4.01 -22.67
C SER A 140 -0.79 2.80 -22.29
N ASN A 141 -0.35 1.57 -22.62
CA ASN A 141 -1.10 0.35 -22.30
C ASN A 141 -0.18 -0.90 -22.21
N PRO A 142 0.72 -0.98 -21.21
CA PRO A 142 1.56 -2.15 -21.01
C PRO A 142 0.71 -3.38 -20.72
N LYS A 143 1.14 -4.55 -21.21
CA LYS A 143 0.56 -5.81 -20.74
C LYS A 143 0.76 -5.90 -19.23
N ILE A 144 -0.30 -6.24 -18.50
CA ILE A 144 -0.26 -6.32 -17.03
C ILE A 144 0.87 -7.24 -16.54
N THR A 145 1.15 -8.33 -17.26
CA THR A 145 2.22 -9.28 -16.96
C THR A 145 3.61 -8.66 -17.03
N ASP A 146 3.84 -7.78 -18.01
CA ASP A 146 5.14 -7.13 -18.20
C ASP A 146 5.37 -6.11 -17.09
N LEU A 147 4.32 -5.36 -16.73
CA LEU A 147 4.35 -4.41 -15.63
C LEU A 147 4.57 -5.11 -14.28
N THR A 148 3.82 -6.17 -13.97
CA THR A 148 3.99 -6.88 -12.69
C THR A 148 5.33 -7.61 -12.59
N SER A 149 5.89 -8.08 -13.70
CA SER A 149 7.23 -8.67 -13.71
C SER A 149 8.30 -7.65 -13.31
N LYS A 150 8.24 -6.44 -13.88
CA LYS A 150 9.13 -5.33 -13.49
C LYS A 150 8.89 -4.84 -12.06
N MET A 151 7.64 -4.84 -11.58
CA MET A 151 7.35 -4.52 -10.18
C MET A 151 7.98 -5.54 -9.22
N LEU A 152 8.05 -6.82 -9.60
CA LEU A 152 8.72 -7.86 -8.79
C LEU A 152 10.25 -7.74 -8.75
N GLU A 153 10.87 -6.95 -9.63
CA GLU A 153 12.29 -6.58 -9.54
C GLU A 153 12.53 -5.50 -8.47
N ILE A 154 11.47 -4.77 -8.09
CA ILE A 154 11.52 -3.65 -7.13
C ILE A 154 10.99 -4.07 -5.76
N PHE A 155 9.92 -4.87 -5.74
CA PHE A 155 9.15 -5.19 -4.54
C PHE A 155 9.52 -6.55 -3.95
N GLU A 156 9.52 -6.60 -2.63
CA GLU A 156 9.81 -7.79 -1.84
C GLU A 156 8.60 -8.17 -1.00
N ALA A 157 8.53 -9.42 -0.54
CA ALA A 157 7.40 -9.88 0.25
C ALA A 157 7.16 -9.01 1.51
N LYS A 158 8.22 -8.53 2.18
CA LYS A 158 8.08 -7.70 3.39
C LYS A 158 7.33 -6.38 3.13
N ASP A 159 7.38 -5.86 1.91
CA ASP A 159 6.82 -4.56 1.54
C ASP A 159 5.29 -4.57 1.59
N PHE A 160 4.66 -5.71 1.30
CA PHE A 160 3.20 -5.86 1.34
C PHE A 160 2.61 -5.84 2.76
N ASN A 161 3.43 -5.70 3.79
CA ASN A 161 2.95 -5.34 5.13
C ASN A 161 2.54 -3.86 5.23
N HIS A 162 2.97 -3.02 4.28
CA HIS A 162 2.71 -1.59 4.25
C HIS A 162 1.57 -1.24 3.28
N ASP A 163 0.68 -0.32 3.68
CA ASP A 163 -0.55 0.01 2.95
C ASP A 163 -0.28 0.58 1.54
N PHE A 164 0.85 1.26 1.34
CA PHE A 164 1.29 1.74 0.02
C PHE A 164 1.32 0.62 -1.04
N TYR A 165 1.97 -0.51 -0.76
CA TYR A 165 2.12 -1.59 -1.73
C TYR A 165 0.79 -2.31 -1.98
N LYS A 166 -0.07 -2.39 -0.96
CA LYS A 166 -1.45 -2.88 -1.11
C LYS A 166 -2.27 -1.94 -1.99
N TYR A 167 -2.20 -0.64 -1.74
CA TYR A 167 -2.83 0.41 -2.55
C TYR A 167 -2.42 0.32 -4.02
N LEU A 168 -1.12 0.18 -4.31
CA LEU A 168 -0.64 0.00 -5.68
C LEU A 168 -1.21 -1.26 -6.34
N THR A 169 -1.25 -2.37 -5.61
CA THR A 169 -1.80 -3.64 -6.10
C THR A 169 -3.26 -3.50 -6.50
N PHE A 170 -4.08 -2.92 -5.62
CA PHE A 170 -5.51 -2.81 -5.89
C PHE A 170 -5.82 -1.76 -6.95
N SER A 171 -5.04 -0.68 -7.00
CA SER A 171 -5.13 0.31 -8.08
C SER A 171 -4.77 -0.29 -9.45
N LEU A 172 -3.78 -1.18 -9.50
CA LEU A 172 -3.43 -1.92 -10.70
C LEU A 172 -4.56 -2.83 -11.18
N ILE A 173 -5.20 -3.56 -10.25
CA ILE A 173 -6.34 -4.42 -10.55
C ILE A 173 -7.54 -3.60 -11.04
N ASP A 174 -7.84 -2.48 -10.39
CA ASP A 174 -8.91 -1.56 -10.82
C ASP A 174 -8.66 -1.10 -12.27
N LYS A 175 -7.45 -0.61 -12.57
CA LYS A 175 -7.08 -0.17 -13.92
C LYS A 175 -7.19 -1.28 -14.95
N TYR A 176 -6.70 -2.47 -14.64
CA TYR A 176 -6.81 -3.62 -15.54
C TYR A 176 -8.27 -3.98 -15.81
N ASN A 177 -9.08 -4.07 -14.77
CA ASN A 177 -10.49 -4.39 -14.89
C ASN A 177 -11.24 -3.33 -15.69
N MET A 178 -10.96 -2.03 -15.49
CA MET A 178 -11.56 -0.96 -16.29
C MET A 178 -11.20 -1.07 -17.78
N ALA A 179 -9.93 -1.33 -18.10
CA ALA A 179 -9.46 -1.45 -19.48
C ALA A 179 -10.03 -2.69 -20.20
N ASN A 180 -10.48 -3.70 -19.45
CA ASN A 180 -11.01 -4.96 -19.96
C ASN A 180 -12.51 -5.15 -19.66
N LYS A 181 -13.22 -4.09 -19.24
CA LYS A 181 -14.69 -4.12 -19.16
C LYS A 181 -15.23 -4.36 -20.57
N LYS A 182 -15.89 -5.52 -20.75
CA LYS A 182 -16.75 -5.78 -21.90
C LYS A 182 -18.13 -5.16 -21.66
#